data_AF-A0A1Y2BJ94-F1
#
_entry.id   AF-A0A1Y2BJ94-F1
#
_cell.length_a   1.000
_cell.length_b   1.000
_cell.length_c   1.000
_cell.angle_alpha   90.00
_cell.angle_beta   90.00
_cell.angle_gamma   90.00
#
_symmetry.space_group_name_H-M   'P 1'
#
loop_
_entity.id
_entity.type
_entity.pdbx_description
1 polymer ?
#
loop_
_entity_poly.entity_id
_entity_poly.type
_entity_poly.pdbx_seq_one_letter_code
_entity_poly.pdbx_strand_id
1 'polypeptide(L)'
;MNNTYNTKIYGQTYSYCWDDVCSIPSVEREYIEFSQSKIEFDLEILECPENYLNQAINESNIKICYEPKCDKGCNGGKCIKNNVCKCTSTFFKGKYCNEYYKLERIRGMDIAIRVVLLILIIISVMLIVLLLIYRKRPEIKGGGVKFLIIILVGTIFNYSYSYFITYERTLIKCYAIYTFKYIGFSLVFGSILIKSKRIYRIFKGSVKIDLRIKDINIIAFLGLLVLYKIIIIVIWAFNQSVTLQTNNVIDLTILSYTSYIAYLIRDVEKNFKEDLAATVYIYFIFEILSFIVNENLNGISILVQDLISSLSSIIYTTSVIINLFIKRFDILYIHYKINKKT
;
A
#
# COMPACT_ATOMS: atom_id res chain seq x y z
N MET A 1 55.57 3.45 -33.69
CA MET A 1 54.09 3.54 -33.84
C MET A 1 53.74 4.58 -34.88
N ASN A 2 53.12 4.20 -36.00
CA ASN A 2 52.81 5.11 -37.12
C ASN A 2 51.44 5.83 -36.99
N ASN A 3 50.76 5.68 -35.84
CA ASN A 3 49.48 6.32 -35.57
C ASN A 3 49.53 7.06 -34.22
N THR A 4 49.99 8.31 -34.25
CA THR A 4 50.16 9.17 -33.07
C THR A 4 48.87 9.75 -32.53
N TYR A 5 47.77 9.71 -33.29
CA TYR A 5 46.48 10.28 -32.87
C TYR A 5 45.69 9.38 -31.91
N ASN A 6 45.88 8.06 -31.98
CA ASN A 6 45.06 7.10 -31.23
C ASN A 6 45.81 6.36 -30.11
N THR A 7 47.07 6.71 -29.86
CA THR A 7 47.91 5.96 -28.93
C THR A 7 48.62 6.90 -27.96
N LYS A 8 48.35 6.72 -26.67
CA LYS A 8 48.95 7.51 -25.58
C LYS A 8 49.62 6.53 -24.62
N ILE A 9 50.94 6.55 -24.58
CA ILE A 9 51.75 5.70 -23.69
C ILE A 9 51.80 6.38 -22.32
N TYR A 10 51.43 5.65 -21.27
CA TYR A 10 51.57 6.11 -19.88
C TYR A 10 52.66 5.29 -19.19
N GLY A 11 53.76 5.94 -18.80
CA GLY A 11 54.97 5.34 -18.22
C GLY A 11 56.22 6.13 -18.64
N GLN A 12 57.38 5.89 -18.02
CA GLN A 12 58.64 6.43 -18.54
C GLN A 12 58.91 5.81 -19.91
N THR A 13 59.04 6.63 -20.96
CA THR A 13 59.35 6.20 -22.33
C THR A 13 60.84 5.87 -22.53
N TYR A 14 61.60 5.76 -21.44
CA TYR A 14 63.06 5.72 -21.46
C TYR A 14 63.54 4.40 -20.89
N SER A 15 64.16 3.59 -21.75
CA SER A 15 64.93 2.40 -21.38
C SER A 15 66.40 2.80 -21.18
N TYR A 16 67.12 2.06 -20.34
CA TYR A 16 68.57 2.15 -20.26
C TYR A 16 69.19 0.79 -20.57
N CYS A 17 70.34 0.81 -21.23
CA CYS A 17 71.14 -0.37 -21.51
C CYS A 17 72.48 -0.23 -20.82
N TRP A 18 72.91 -1.31 -20.16
CA TRP A 18 74.24 -1.38 -19.57
C TRP A 18 74.94 -2.60 -20.18
N ASP A 19 76.10 -2.35 -20.76
CA ASP A 19 76.82 -3.29 -21.63
C ASP A 19 75.93 -3.76 -22.80
N ASP A 20 75.63 -5.06 -22.88
CA ASP A 20 74.76 -5.67 -23.90
C ASP A 20 73.36 -6.03 -23.36
N VAL A 21 73.02 -5.62 -22.14
CA VAL A 21 71.74 -5.94 -21.49
C VAL A 21 70.92 -4.68 -21.29
N CYS A 22 69.79 -4.61 -22.00
CA CYS A 22 68.82 -3.52 -21.85
C CYS A 22 67.76 -3.89 -20.82
N SER A 23 67.59 -3.04 -19.80
CA SER A 23 66.53 -3.19 -18.79
C SER A 23 65.58 -2.01 -18.86
N ILE A 24 64.28 -2.30 -18.95
CA ILE A 24 63.21 -1.29 -18.94
C ILE A 24 62.84 -1.02 -17.47
N PRO A 25 63.05 0.20 -16.95
CA PRO A 25 62.78 0.48 -15.53
C PRO A 25 61.29 0.45 -15.18
N SER A 26 61.00 0.09 -13.93
CA SER A 26 59.83 0.57 -13.23
C SER A 26 60.06 2.03 -12.81
N VAL A 27 59.05 2.87 -13.09
CA VAL A 27 59.03 4.34 -13.03
C VAL A 27 59.51 4.91 -11.69
N GLU A 28 60.71 5.56 -11.65
CA GLU A 28 61.06 6.77 -10.86
C GLU A 28 62.59 7.04 -10.77
N ARG A 29 62.99 8.30 -11.10
CA ARG A 29 64.26 9.04 -10.85
C ARG A 29 65.27 9.28 -11.99
N GLU A 30 66.20 10.20 -11.69
CA GLU A 30 66.86 11.27 -12.46
C GLU A 30 67.82 10.87 -13.61
N TYR A 31 68.12 11.88 -14.44
CA TYR A 31 68.42 11.81 -15.86
C TYR A 31 69.90 11.99 -16.27
N ILE A 32 70.29 11.36 -17.39
CA ILE A 32 71.42 11.74 -18.25
C ILE A 32 70.96 11.65 -19.72
N GLU A 33 71.13 12.74 -20.49
CA GLU A 33 70.71 12.87 -21.90
C GLU A 33 71.63 12.09 -22.84
N PHE A 34 71.05 11.25 -23.72
CA PHE A 34 71.74 10.69 -24.86
C PHE A 34 71.15 11.25 -26.15
N SER A 35 71.98 11.90 -26.97
CA SER A 35 71.58 12.44 -28.26
C SER A 35 71.40 11.30 -29.27
N GLN A 36 70.13 11.04 -29.65
CA GLN A 36 69.70 10.27 -30.84
C GLN A 36 69.58 8.74 -30.75
N SER A 37 69.16 8.15 -29.63
CA SER A 37 68.68 6.77 -29.63
C SER A 37 67.20 6.68 -30.02
N LYS A 38 66.91 6.11 -31.20
CA LYS A 38 65.56 5.64 -31.57
C LYS A 38 65.48 4.14 -31.29
N ILE A 39 64.53 3.73 -30.46
CA ILE A 39 64.23 2.33 -30.21
C ILE A 39 62.86 2.06 -30.81
N GLU A 40 62.80 1.15 -31.79
CA GLU A 40 61.57 0.63 -32.35
C GLU A 40 61.32 -0.74 -31.73
N PHE A 41 60.09 -0.97 -31.29
CA PHE A 41 59.66 -2.25 -30.76
C PHE A 41 58.31 -2.60 -31.40
N ASP A 42 58.20 -3.86 -31.80
CA ASP A 42 56.96 -4.41 -32.32
C ASP A 42 56.07 -4.79 -31.14
N LEU A 43 54.86 -4.22 -31.11
CA LEU A 43 53.83 -4.55 -30.13
C LEU A 43 52.80 -5.45 -30.80
N GLU A 44 52.80 -6.72 -30.42
CA GLU A 44 51.71 -7.64 -30.74
C GLU A 44 50.63 -7.55 -29.64
N ILE A 45 49.41 -7.15 -30.01
CA ILE A 45 48.27 -7.13 -29.09
C ILE A 45 47.61 -8.51 -29.15
N LEU A 46 47.80 -9.30 -28.10
CA LEU A 46 47.16 -10.61 -27.97
C LEU A 46 45.64 -10.47 -27.76
N GLU A 47 44.90 -11.47 -28.23
CA GLU A 47 43.46 -11.56 -27.98
C GLU A 47 43.16 -11.78 -26.49
N CYS A 48 42.06 -11.20 -26.00
CA CYS A 48 41.66 -11.38 -24.61
C CYS A 48 41.22 -12.84 -24.36
N PRO A 49 41.59 -13.45 -23.22
CA PRO A 49 41.04 -14.73 -22.81
C PRO A 49 39.51 -14.66 -22.66
N GLU A 50 38.80 -15.78 -22.84
CA GLU A 50 37.32 -15.82 -22.88
C GLU A 50 36.61 -15.19 -21.67
N ASN A 51 37.27 -15.16 -20.50
CA ASN A 51 36.72 -14.59 -19.26
C ASN A 51 36.96 -13.08 -19.08
N TYR A 52 37.68 -12.43 -19.99
CA TYR A 52 38.07 -11.03 -19.90
C TYR A 52 37.32 -10.18 -20.91
N LEU A 53 37.00 -8.95 -20.52
CA LEU A 53 36.31 -8.00 -21.39
C LEU A 53 37.31 -7.09 -22.07
N ASN A 54 37.18 -6.97 -23.40
CA ASN A 54 37.99 -6.09 -24.22
C ASN A 54 37.30 -4.72 -24.40
N GLN A 55 37.49 -3.80 -23.45
CA GLN A 55 36.89 -2.46 -23.49
C GLN A 55 37.86 -1.37 -23.05
N ALA A 56 37.66 -0.15 -23.56
CA ALA A 56 38.37 1.03 -23.10
C ALA A 56 37.91 1.40 -21.68
N ILE A 57 38.87 1.56 -20.77
CA ILE A 57 38.63 2.08 -19.42
C ILE A 57 38.99 3.57 -19.45
N ASN A 58 38.05 4.44 -19.06
CA ASN A 58 38.25 5.89 -18.87
C ASN A 58 38.76 6.66 -20.10
N GLU A 59 37.88 6.92 -21.08
CA GLU A 59 38.10 7.81 -22.25
C GLU A 59 39.37 7.55 -23.09
N SER A 60 40.09 6.46 -22.82
CA SER A 60 41.29 6.07 -23.54
C SER A 60 40.93 5.38 -24.85
N ASN A 61 41.66 5.65 -25.92
CA ASN A 61 41.49 4.97 -27.20
C ASN A 61 42.07 3.54 -27.21
N ILE A 62 42.59 3.08 -26.07
CA ILE A 62 43.24 1.77 -25.90
C ILE A 62 42.27 0.85 -25.15
N LYS A 63 41.90 -0.26 -25.79
CA LYS A 63 41.11 -1.30 -25.14
C LYS A 63 42.04 -2.21 -24.35
N ILE A 64 41.66 -2.55 -23.13
CA ILE A 64 42.44 -3.42 -22.25
C ILE A 64 41.55 -4.61 -21.89
N CYS A 65 42.15 -5.79 -21.78
CA CYS A 65 41.49 -6.98 -21.24
C CYS A 65 41.43 -6.86 -19.71
N TYR A 66 40.24 -6.83 -19.12
CA TYR A 66 40.10 -6.83 -17.67
C TYR A 66 38.93 -7.70 -17.21
N GLU A 67 39.06 -8.24 -16.01
CA GLU A 67 37.97 -8.92 -15.31
C GLU A 67 37.10 -7.86 -14.61
N PRO A 68 35.78 -7.82 -14.87
CA PRO A 68 34.91 -6.80 -14.31
C PRO A 68 34.79 -6.96 -12.79
N LYS A 69 35.09 -5.88 -12.04
CA LYS A 69 34.96 -5.84 -10.58
C LYS A 69 33.85 -4.90 -10.17
N CYS A 70 32.94 -5.38 -9.32
CA CYS A 70 31.88 -4.59 -8.73
C CYS A 70 32.17 -4.43 -7.23
N ASP A 71 32.52 -3.22 -6.79
CA ASP A 71 32.87 -2.92 -5.39
C ASP A 71 31.67 -3.16 -4.47
N LYS A 72 30.47 -2.88 -4.98
CA LYS A 72 29.20 -3.27 -4.36
C LYS A 72 28.69 -4.52 -5.07
N GLY A 73 28.43 -5.58 -4.29
CA GLY A 73 27.91 -6.84 -4.80
C GLY A 73 26.59 -6.68 -5.56
N CYS A 74 26.41 -7.44 -6.64
CA CYS A 74 25.26 -7.35 -7.55
C CYS A 74 23.97 -8.03 -7.06
N ASN A 75 23.78 -8.27 -5.75
CA ASN A 75 22.57 -8.88 -5.17
C ASN A 75 21.98 -10.07 -5.98
N GLY A 76 22.83 -11.02 -6.38
CA GLY A 76 22.45 -12.20 -7.18
C GLY A 76 22.51 -12.03 -8.71
N GLY A 77 22.79 -10.82 -9.20
CA GLY A 77 23.09 -10.53 -10.60
C GLY A 77 24.54 -10.79 -10.97
N LYS A 78 24.87 -10.74 -12.26
CA LYS A 78 26.24 -10.92 -12.78
C LYS A 78 26.90 -9.58 -13.07
N CYS A 79 28.11 -9.33 -12.58
CA CYS A 79 28.86 -8.12 -12.91
C CYS A 79 29.30 -8.19 -14.39
N ILE A 80 28.89 -7.23 -15.22
CA ILE A 80 29.28 -7.19 -16.66
C ILE A 80 30.33 -6.12 -16.90
N LYS A 81 30.35 -5.03 -16.13
CA LYS A 81 31.40 -4.00 -16.21
C LYS A 81 31.69 -3.52 -14.80
N ASN A 82 32.76 -2.74 -14.64
CA ASN A 82 33.10 -2.17 -13.35
C ASN A 82 31.91 -1.39 -12.79
N ASN A 83 31.41 -1.85 -11.64
CA ASN A 83 30.22 -1.30 -10.97
C ASN A 83 28.94 -1.26 -11.84
N VAL A 84 28.78 -2.19 -12.80
CA VAL A 84 27.56 -2.36 -13.61
C VAL A 84 27.13 -3.82 -13.61
N CYS A 85 25.95 -4.08 -13.06
CA CYS A 85 25.39 -5.41 -12.91
C CYS A 85 24.35 -5.76 -14.00
N LYS A 86 24.36 -7.00 -14.49
CA LYS A 86 23.24 -7.64 -15.19
C LYS A 86 22.30 -8.24 -14.17
N CYS A 87 21.07 -7.75 -14.14
CA CYS A 87 20.04 -8.24 -13.24
C CYS A 87 19.07 -9.22 -13.91
N THR A 88 19.39 -9.76 -15.10
CA THR A 88 18.47 -10.64 -15.85
C THR A 88 18.12 -11.95 -15.15
N SER A 89 18.95 -12.39 -14.20
CA SER A 89 18.71 -13.58 -13.37
C SER A 89 18.04 -13.25 -12.04
N THR A 90 17.70 -11.99 -11.76
CA THR A 90 17.15 -11.56 -10.47
C THR A 90 15.82 -10.81 -10.63
N PHE A 91 15.04 -10.73 -9.55
CA PHE A 91 13.79 -9.96 -9.49
C PHE A 91 13.99 -8.44 -9.36
N PHE A 92 15.23 -7.97 -9.53
CA PHE A 92 15.61 -6.59 -9.31
C PHE A 92 16.11 -5.95 -10.60
N LYS A 93 16.10 -4.61 -10.65
CA LYS A 93 16.66 -3.75 -11.68
C LYS A 93 17.57 -2.70 -11.02
N GLY A 94 18.11 -1.79 -11.81
CA GLY A 94 19.01 -0.73 -11.35
C GLY A 94 20.48 -1.12 -11.45
N LYS A 95 21.38 -0.13 -11.25
CA LYS A 95 22.83 -0.27 -11.48
C LYS A 95 23.46 -1.41 -10.67
N TYR A 96 22.91 -1.69 -9.49
CA TYR A 96 23.38 -2.72 -8.55
C TYR A 96 22.34 -3.81 -8.26
N CYS A 97 21.31 -3.96 -9.11
CA CYS A 97 20.21 -4.92 -8.89
C CYS A 97 19.54 -4.76 -7.51
N ASN A 98 19.26 -3.52 -7.14
CA ASN A 98 18.71 -3.15 -5.84
C ASN A 98 17.33 -2.46 -5.94
N GLU A 99 16.81 -2.23 -7.14
CA GLU A 99 15.50 -1.64 -7.35
C GLU A 99 14.49 -2.71 -7.76
N TYR A 100 13.24 -2.63 -7.32
CA TYR A 100 12.20 -3.55 -7.77
C TYR A 100 11.64 -3.14 -9.15
N TYR A 101 11.19 -4.10 -9.95
CA TYR A 101 10.43 -3.79 -11.16
C TYR A 101 9.15 -3.02 -10.80
N LYS A 102 8.86 -1.93 -11.53
CA LYS A 102 7.61 -1.19 -11.40
C LYS A 102 6.52 -2.08 -12.02
N LEU A 103 5.66 -2.68 -11.20
CA LEU A 103 4.55 -3.49 -11.71
C LEU A 103 3.61 -2.63 -12.55
N GLU A 104 3.31 -3.08 -13.77
CA GLU A 104 2.30 -2.47 -14.62
C GLU A 104 0.91 -2.88 -14.12
N ARG A 105 0.04 -1.88 -13.89
CA ARG A 105 -1.34 -2.12 -13.48
C ARG A 105 -2.19 -2.53 -14.68
N ILE A 106 -3.03 -3.55 -14.48
CA ILE A 106 -4.01 -4.00 -15.46
C ILE A 106 -5.15 -2.98 -15.52
N ARG A 107 -5.11 -2.06 -16.50
CA ARG A 107 -6.07 -0.95 -16.64
C ARG A 107 -7.54 -1.41 -16.65
N GLY A 108 -7.84 -2.54 -17.29
CA GLY A 108 -9.21 -3.05 -17.39
C GLY A 108 -9.83 -3.38 -16.03
N MET A 109 -9.05 -3.97 -15.13
CA MET A 109 -9.52 -4.35 -13.79
C MET A 109 -9.79 -3.12 -12.92
N ASP A 110 -8.91 -2.12 -12.95
CA ASP A 110 -9.10 -0.86 -12.22
C ASP A 110 -10.37 -0.13 -12.69
N ILE A 111 -10.64 -0.13 -14.01
CA ILE A 111 -11.86 0.48 -14.58
C ILE A 111 -13.11 -0.26 -14.08
N ALA A 112 -13.11 -1.61 -14.12
CA ALA A 112 -14.24 -2.40 -13.66
C ALA A 112 -14.56 -2.14 -12.18
N ILE A 113 -13.55 -2.14 -11.31
CA ILE A 113 -13.70 -1.84 -9.88
C ILE A 113 -14.28 -0.43 -9.67
N ARG A 114 -13.79 0.58 -10.40
CA ARG A 114 -14.32 1.96 -10.30
C ARG A 114 -15.79 2.05 -10.67
N VAL A 115 -16.21 1.40 -11.74
CA VAL A 115 -17.63 1.41 -12.17
C VAL A 115 -18.52 0.81 -11.09
N VAL A 116 -18.13 -0.33 -10.51
CA VAL A 116 -18.87 -0.97 -9.41
C VAL A 116 -18.95 -0.06 -8.19
N LEU A 117 -17.84 0.58 -7.80
CA LEU A 117 -17.81 1.49 -6.65
C LEU A 117 -18.70 2.72 -6.85
N LEU A 118 -18.74 3.30 -8.05
CA LEU A 118 -19.62 4.43 -8.36
C LEU A 118 -21.09 4.05 -8.24
N ILE A 119 -21.48 2.88 -8.73
CA ILE A 119 -22.85 2.35 -8.58
C ILE A 119 -23.21 2.19 -7.10
N LEU A 120 -22.31 1.62 -6.29
CA LEU A 120 -22.54 1.42 -4.86
C LEU A 120 -22.66 2.75 -4.08
N ILE A 121 -21.92 3.79 -4.48
CA ILE A 121 -22.07 5.13 -3.91
C ILE A 121 -23.45 5.70 -4.24
N ILE A 122 -23.91 5.59 -5.48
CA ILE A 122 -25.24 6.07 -5.91
C ILE A 122 -26.34 5.35 -5.12
N ILE A 123 -26.25 4.01 -4.99
CA ILE A 123 -27.20 3.22 -4.19
C ILE A 123 -27.20 3.70 -2.74
N SER A 124 -26.03 3.95 -2.15
CA SER A 124 -25.92 4.42 -0.77
C SER A 124 -26.59 5.79 -0.56
N VAL A 125 -26.42 6.72 -1.50
CA VAL A 125 -27.09 8.03 -1.47
C VAL A 125 -28.60 7.86 -1.60
N MET A 126 -29.09 7.00 -2.50
CA MET A 126 -30.52 6.71 -2.62
C MET A 126 -31.11 6.13 -1.33
N LEU A 127 -30.39 5.23 -0.65
CA LEU A 127 -30.79 4.69 0.65
C LEU A 127 -30.88 5.79 1.73
N ILE A 128 -29.97 6.77 1.74
CA ILE A 128 -30.06 7.92 2.65
C ILE A 128 -31.36 8.70 2.40
N VAL A 129 -31.67 9.00 1.13
CA VAL A 129 -32.91 9.72 0.77
C VAL A 129 -34.15 8.93 1.19
N LEU A 130 -34.20 7.63 0.92
CA LEU A 130 -35.29 6.75 1.33
C LEU A 130 -35.47 6.74 2.86
N LEU A 131 -34.38 6.66 3.63
CA LEU A 131 -34.46 6.71 5.09
C LEU A 131 -34.99 8.04 5.63
N LEU A 132 -34.66 9.16 4.97
CA LEU A 132 -35.19 10.47 5.34
C LEU A 132 -36.70 10.55 5.10
N ILE A 133 -37.18 10.03 3.98
CA ILE A 133 -38.62 9.98 3.63
C ILE A 133 -39.39 9.10 4.62
N TYR A 134 -38.91 7.88 4.86
CA TYR A 134 -39.62 6.90 5.68
C TYR A 134 -39.28 6.97 7.18
N ARG A 135 -38.57 8.01 7.63
CA ARG A 135 -38.10 8.19 9.02
C ARG A 135 -39.19 8.07 10.10
N LYS A 136 -40.44 8.40 9.76
CA LYS A 136 -41.58 8.37 10.70
C LYS A 136 -42.17 6.97 10.91
N ARG A 137 -41.88 6.00 10.03
CA ARG A 137 -42.43 4.64 10.11
C ARG A 137 -41.77 3.87 11.27
N PRO A 138 -42.53 3.08 12.06
CA PRO A 138 -42.01 2.42 13.26
C PRO A 138 -40.88 1.44 12.96
N GLU A 139 -40.91 0.76 11.82
CA GLU A 139 -39.91 -0.21 11.38
C GLU A 139 -38.53 0.43 11.19
N ILE A 140 -38.50 1.66 10.68
CA ILE A 140 -37.26 2.43 10.47
C ILE A 140 -36.87 3.19 11.74
N LYS A 141 -37.86 3.74 12.46
CA LYS A 141 -37.64 4.46 13.72
C LYS A 141 -36.97 3.58 14.79
N GLY A 142 -37.35 2.30 14.87
CA GLY A 142 -36.79 1.34 15.82
C GLY A 142 -35.28 1.13 15.67
N GLY A 143 -34.75 1.22 14.45
CA GLY A 143 -33.32 1.01 14.15
C GLY A 143 -32.39 2.17 14.53
N GLY A 144 -32.95 3.30 14.97
CA GLY A 144 -32.20 4.53 15.25
C GLY A 144 -31.75 5.23 13.97
N VAL A 145 -32.66 5.97 13.32
CA VAL A 145 -32.44 6.62 12.00
C VAL A 145 -31.12 7.40 11.92
N LYS A 146 -30.73 8.12 12.98
CA LYS A 146 -29.46 8.86 13.01
C LYS A 146 -28.24 7.95 12.83
N PHE A 147 -28.21 6.80 13.49
CA PHE A 147 -27.12 5.83 13.36
C PHE A 147 -27.10 5.21 11.97
N LEU A 148 -28.27 4.88 11.41
CA LEU A 148 -28.38 4.35 10.06
C LEU A 148 -27.83 5.33 9.01
N ILE A 149 -28.11 6.63 9.17
CA ILE A 149 -27.56 7.68 8.29
C ILE A 149 -26.04 7.78 8.46
N ILE A 150 -25.51 7.80 9.69
CA ILE A 150 -24.06 7.88 9.94
C ILE A 150 -23.34 6.66 9.33
N ILE A 151 -23.92 5.46 9.45
CA ILE A 151 -23.37 4.24 8.85
C ILE A 151 -23.31 4.37 7.32
N LEU A 152 -24.38 4.86 6.66
CA LEU A 152 -24.37 5.07 5.21
C LEU A 152 -23.35 6.13 4.76
N VAL A 153 -23.20 7.20 5.53
CA VAL A 153 -22.15 8.19 5.28
C VAL A 153 -20.78 7.52 5.38
N GLY A 154 -20.55 6.72 6.44
CA GLY A 154 -19.32 5.95 6.60
C GLY A 154 -19.06 4.97 5.44
N THR A 155 -20.08 4.30 4.91
CA THR A 155 -19.91 3.43 3.74
C THR A 155 -19.50 4.20 2.49
N ILE A 156 -20.01 5.43 2.29
CA ILE A 156 -19.58 6.31 1.19
C ILE A 156 -18.09 6.67 1.34
N PHE A 157 -17.61 6.95 2.55
CA PHE A 157 -16.18 7.17 2.81
C PHE A 157 -15.33 5.92 2.47
N ASN A 158 -15.80 4.72 2.82
CA ASN A 158 -15.12 3.46 2.48
C ASN A 158 -15.09 3.17 0.96
N TYR A 159 -16.17 3.44 0.24
CA TYR A 159 -16.18 3.36 -1.22
C TYR A 159 -15.23 4.37 -1.85
N SER A 160 -15.18 5.59 -1.30
CA SER A 160 -14.25 6.64 -1.74
C SER A 160 -12.79 6.23 -1.52
N TYR A 161 -12.46 5.63 -0.36
CA TYR A 161 -11.15 5.04 -0.09
C TYR A 161 -10.74 4.04 -1.17
N SER A 162 -11.61 3.07 -1.46
CA SER A 162 -11.36 2.06 -2.49
C SER A 162 -11.22 2.68 -3.88
N TYR A 163 -11.99 3.73 -4.17
CA TYR A 163 -11.90 4.47 -5.42
C TYR A 163 -10.53 5.14 -5.57
N PHE A 164 -10.00 5.79 -4.53
CA PHE A 164 -8.68 6.43 -4.59
C PHE A 164 -7.53 5.43 -4.70
N ILE A 165 -7.64 4.23 -4.12
CA ILE A 165 -6.64 3.17 -4.28
C ILE A 165 -6.48 2.75 -5.75
N THR A 166 -7.55 2.81 -6.55
CA THR A 166 -7.45 2.45 -7.98
C THR A 166 -6.68 3.48 -8.83
N TYR A 167 -6.25 4.61 -8.27
CA TYR A 167 -5.40 5.57 -8.97
C TYR A 167 -3.91 5.40 -8.64
N GLU A 168 -3.05 5.92 -9.52
CA GLU A 168 -1.62 6.02 -9.24
C GLU A 168 -1.37 6.86 -7.98
N ARG A 169 -0.49 6.36 -7.11
CA ARG A 169 -0.15 6.96 -5.82
C ARG A 169 0.61 8.27 -6.04
N THR A 170 0.03 9.37 -5.57
CA THR A 170 0.67 10.69 -5.41
C THR A 170 0.60 11.07 -3.94
N LEU A 171 1.40 12.03 -3.47
CA LEU A 171 1.38 12.45 -2.06
C LEU A 171 -0.03 12.83 -1.60
N ILE A 172 -0.73 13.67 -2.37
CA ILE A 172 -2.10 14.12 -2.05
C ILE A 172 -3.08 12.94 -2.01
N LYS A 173 -3.01 12.03 -2.98
CA LYS A 173 -3.86 10.84 -3.00
C LYS A 173 -3.54 9.90 -1.85
N CYS A 174 -2.28 9.78 -1.44
CA CYS A 174 -1.87 8.96 -0.31
C CYS A 174 -2.53 9.45 0.98
N TYR A 175 -2.46 10.76 1.25
CA TYR A 175 -3.17 11.37 2.38
C TYR A 175 -4.68 11.14 2.29
N ALA A 176 -5.28 11.36 1.11
CA ALA A 176 -6.69 11.10 0.89
C ALA A 176 -7.07 9.65 1.22
N ILE A 177 -6.32 8.66 0.71
CA ILE A 177 -6.53 7.23 0.97
C ILE A 177 -6.56 6.97 2.48
N TYR A 178 -5.57 7.43 3.24
CA TYR A 178 -5.56 7.24 4.70
C TYR A 178 -6.73 7.94 5.39
N THR A 179 -7.03 9.19 5.02
CA THR A 179 -8.15 9.95 5.59
C THR A 179 -9.49 9.25 5.35
N PHE A 180 -9.78 8.85 4.11
CA PHE A 180 -11.01 8.15 3.77
C PHE A 180 -11.11 6.80 4.50
N LYS A 181 -10.01 6.05 4.61
CA LYS A 181 -9.95 4.77 5.34
C LYS A 181 -10.36 4.95 6.81
N TYR A 182 -9.69 5.84 7.53
CA TYR A 182 -9.89 5.97 8.97
C TYR A 182 -11.25 6.61 9.32
N ILE A 183 -11.70 7.60 8.54
CA ILE A 183 -13.02 8.21 8.74
C ILE A 183 -14.13 7.18 8.44
N GLY A 184 -14.02 6.46 7.33
CA GLY A 184 -14.99 5.43 6.96
C GLY A 184 -15.07 4.30 7.99
N PHE A 185 -13.92 3.79 8.44
CA PHE A 185 -13.84 2.82 9.52
C PHE A 185 -14.51 3.34 10.80
N SER A 186 -14.12 4.53 11.27
CA SER A 186 -14.62 5.09 12.53
C SER A 186 -16.14 5.33 12.50
N LEU A 187 -16.69 5.84 11.39
CA LEU A 187 -18.12 6.09 11.27
C LEU A 187 -18.94 4.81 11.22
N VAL A 188 -18.50 3.79 10.46
CA VAL A 188 -19.21 2.51 10.37
C VAL A 188 -19.07 1.73 11.68
N PHE A 189 -17.85 1.46 12.11
CA PHE A 189 -17.58 0.61 13.28
C PHE A 189 -17.94 1.28 14.59
N GLY A 190 -17.62 2.56 14.74
CA GLY A 190 -18.03 3.31 15.92
C GLY A 190 -19.54 3.27 16.09
N SER A 191 -20.30 3.49 15.01
CA SER A 191 -21.77 3.48 15.07
C SER A 191 -22.32 2.10 15.41
N ILE A 192 -21.78 1.04 14.79
CA ILE A 192 -22.17 -0.34 15.08
C ILE A 192 -21.84 -0.69 16.53
N LEU A 193 -20.63 -0.40 17.00
CA LEU A 193 -20.19 -0.67 18.38
C LEU A 193 -21.10 -0.03 19.41
N ILE A 194 -21.43 1.26 19.24
CA ILE A 194 -22.29 1.96 20.20
C ILE A 194 -23.71 1.38 20.18
N LYS A 195 -24.21 1.02 18.99
CA LYS A 195 -25.50 0.36 18.84
C LYS A 195 -25.51 -1.01 19.54
N SER A 196 -24.50 -1.85 19.30
CA SER A 196 -24.32 -3.15 19.96
C SER A 196 -24.24 -3.01 21.48
N LYS A 197 -23.48 -2.03 21.99
CA LYS A 197 -23.34 -1.75 23.42
C LYS A 197 -24.65 -1.24 24.04
N ARG A 198 -25.47 -0.50 23.30
CA ARG A 198 -26.82 -0.10 23.74
C ARG A 198 -27.73 -1.32 23.88
N ILE A 199 -27.75 -2.21 22.88
CA ILE A 199 -28.55 -3.44 22.90
C ILE A 199 -28.11 -4.35 24.05
N TYR A 200 -26.81 -4.56 24.21
CA TYR A 200 -26.24 -5.37 25.28
C TYR A 200 -26.69 -4.91 26.68
N ARG A 201 -26.67 -3.59 26.94
CA ARG A 201 -27.11 -3.03 28.23
C ARG A 201 -28.60 -3.22 28.48
N ILE A 202 -29.43 -3.08 27.45
CA ILE A 202 -30.87 -3.34 27.54
C ILE A 202 -31.11 -4.82 27.90
N PHE A 203 -30.39 -5.73 27.27
CA PHE A 203 -30.56 -7.17 27.47
C PHE A 203 -30.08 -7.65 28.85
N LYS A 204 -28.96 -7.15 29.37
CA LYS A 204 -28.38 -7.58 30.66
C LYS A 204 -29.15 -7.04 31.89
N GLY A 205 -30.29 -6.36 31.71
CA GLY A 205 -31.10 -5.79 32.81
C GLY A 205 -30.34 -4.78 33.68
N SER A 206 -29.19 -4.30 33.22
CA SER A 206 -28.35 -3.35 33.94
C SER A 206 -28.94 -1.96 33.73
N VAL A 207 -29.86 -1.58 34.62
CA VAL A 207 -30.35 -0.23 34.98
C VAL A 207 -31.88 -0.09 34.89
N LYS A 208 -32.49 0.06 36.07
CA LYS A 208 -33.70 0.84 36.31
C LYS A 208 -33.53 2.22 35.66
N ILE A 209 -34.18 2.40 34.52
CA ILE A 209 -34.67 3.69 33.98
C ILE A 209 -33.75 4.89 34.28
N ASP A 210 -32.72 5.06 33.45
CA ASP A 210 -32.38 6.39 32.95
C ASP A 210 -32.15 6.30 31.44
N LEU A 211 -33.26 6.01 30.74
CA LEU A 211 -33.37 5.74 29.29
C LEU A 211 -33.14 6.98 28.42
N ARG A 212 -32.30 7.91 28.89
CA ARG A 212 -31.93 9.14 28.20
C ARG A 212 -30.45 9.44 28.38
N ILE A 213 -29.59 8.47 28.07
CA ILE A 213 -28.28 8.84 27.50
C ILE A 213 -28.62 9.65 26.25
N LYS A 214 -28.51 10.98 26.35
CA LYS A 214 -28.85 11.89 25.26
C LYS A 214 -28.08 11.40 24.03
N ASP A 215 -28.78 11.22 22.90
CA ASP A 215 -28.15 10.88 21.61
C ASP A 215 -26.89 11.74 21.33
N ILE A 216 -26.88 12.96 21.86
CA ILE A 216 -25.76 13.91 21.84
C ILE A 216 -24.47 13.35 22.44
N ASN A 217 -24.50 12.67 23.59
CA ASN A 217 -23.28 12.15 24.22
C ASN A 217 -22.67 11.00 23.40
N ILE A 218 -23.52 10.25 22.70
CA ILE A 218 -23.11 9.16 21.83
C ILE A 218 -22.48 9.70 20.53
N ILE A 219 -23.13 10.69 19.91
CA ILE A 219 -22.60 11.35 18.70
C ILE A 219 -21.30 12.11 19.02
N ALA A 220 -21.20 12.73 20.20
CA ALA A 220 -19.98 13.39 20.67
C ALA A 220 -18.82 12.39 20.84
N PHE A 221 -19.09 11.19 21.37
CA PHE A 221 -18.07 10.14 21.47
C PHE A 221 -17.57 9.67 20.10
N LEU A 222 -18.47 9.48 19.12
CA LEU A 222 -18.08 9.20 17.73
C LEU A 222 -17.25 10.33 17.13
N GLY A 223 -17.68 11.58 17.32
CA GLY A 223 -16.96 12.76 16.86
C GLY A 223 -15.54 12.83 17.43
N LEU A 224 -15.38 12.49 18.73
CA LEU A 224 -14.07 12.46 19.38
C LEU A 224 -13.17 11.35 18.82
N LEU A 225 -13.70 10.16 18.54
CA LEU A 225 -12.95 9.08 17.88
C LEU A 225 -12.45 9.49 16.48
N VAL A 226 -13.31 10.13 15.69
CA VAL A 226 -12.95 10.64 14.36
C VAL A 226 -11.90 11.75 14.48
N LEU A 227 -12.10 12.70 15.39
CA LEU A 227 -11.19 13.81 15.62
C LEU A 227 -9.78 13.31 16.02
N TYR A 228 -9.71 12.33 16.92
CA TYR A 228 -8.46 11.70 17.32
C TYR A 228 -7.69 11.12 16.11
N LYS A 229 -8.39 10.41 15.21
CA LYS A 229 -7.77 9.86 13.99
C LYS A 229 -7.31 10.95 13.04
N ILE A 230 -8.06 12.05 12.88
CA ILE A 230 -7.66 13.19 12.06
C ILE A 230 -6.38 13.84 12.63
N ILE A 231 -6.30 14.04 13.94
CA ILE A 231 -5.10 14.60 14.61
C ILE A 231 -3.87 13.74 14.33
N ILE A 232 -3.98 12.41 14.41
CA ILE A 232 -2.86 11.50 14.10
C ILE A 232 -2.40 11.66 12.65
N ILE A 233 -3.33 11.75 11.69
CA ILE A 233 -3.00 11.93 10.27
C ILE A 233 -2.28 13.26 10.05
N VAL A 234 -2.73 14.33 10.72
CA VAL A 234 -2.09 15.65 10.64
C VAL A 234 -0.67 15.59 11.21
N ILE A 235 -0.48 14.98 12.39
CA ILE A 235 0.85 14.81 12.99
C ILE A 235 1.76 13.99 12.06
N TRP A 236 1.24 12.93 11.43
CA TRP A 236 1.99 12.13 10.47
C TRP A 236 2.37 12.93 9.22
N ALA A 237 1.47 13.78 8.72
CA ALA A 237 1.74 14.66 7.59
C ALA A 237 2.89 15.64 7.87
N PHE A 238 3.02 16.12 9.11
CA PHE A 238 4.12 17.02 9.51
C PHE A 238 5.43 16.30 9.85
N ASN A 239 5.37 15.16 10.56
CA ASN A 239 6.57 14.58 11.16
C ASN A 239 7.27 13.51 10.31
N GLN A 240 6.68 13.01 9.22
CA GLN A 240 7.18 11.93 8.33
C GLN A 240 7.64 10.62 9.03
N SER A 241 7.66 10.56 10.37
CA SER A 241 8.29 9.54 11.21
C SER A 241 7.29 8.76 12.06
N VAL A 242 6.00 9.16 12.09
CA VAL A 242 5.00 8.41 12.85
C VAL A 242 4.75 7.08 12.14
N THR A 243 5.00 5.99 12.85
CA THR A 243 4.88 4.62 12.34
C THR A 243 3.40 4.23 12.21
N LEU A 244 2.98 3.92 10.98
CA LEU A 244 1.64 3.42 10.60
C LEU A 244 1.16 2.22 11.44
N GLN A 245 2.10 1.48 12.03
CA GLN A 245 1.87 0.27 12.81
C GLN A 245 1.01 0.52 14.07
N THR A 246 1.12 1.70 14.70
CA THR A 246 0.37 2.03 15.92
C THR A 246 -1.14 2.14 15.71
N ASN A 247 -1.58 2.65 14.56
CA ASN A 247 -3.00 2.80 14.24
C ASN A 247 -3.69 1.47 14.01
N ASN A 248 -2.99 0.52 13.35
CA ASN A 248 -3.55 -0.78 13.03
C ASN A 248 -3.87 -1.59 14.30
N VAL A 249 -3.03 -1.49 15.34
CA VAL A 249 -3.28 -2.16 16.63
C VAL A 249 -4.53 -1.60 17.32
N ILE A 250 -4.71 -0.27 17.32
CA ILE A 250 -5.90 0.36 17.91
C ILE A 250 -7.17 -0.08 17.16
N ASP A 251 -7.14 -0.09 15.83
CA ASP A 251 -8.30 -0.50 15.03
C ASP A 251 -8.65 -1.98 15.26
N LEU A 252 -7.62 -2.85 15.38
CA LEU A 252 -7.80 -4.26 15.69
C LEU A 252 -8.38 -4.50 17.10
N THR A 253 -7.95 -3.72 18.11
CA THR A 253 -8.51 -3.81 19.47
C THR A 253 -9.96 -3.35 19.55
N ILE A 254 -10.33 -2.29 18.81
CA ILE A 254 -11.72 -1.85 18.69
C ILE A 254 -12.56 -2.93 18.00
N LEU A 255 -12.02 -3.53 16.93
CA LEU A 255 -12.69 -4.60 16.19
C LEU A 255 -12.90 -5.85 17.02
N SER A 256 -11.90 -6.30 17.77
CA SER A 256 -12.01 -7.47 18.64
C SER A 256 -13.03 -7.25 19.75
N TYR A 257 -13.03 -6.06 20.38
CA TYR A 257 -14.03 -5.68 21.36
C TYR A 257 -15.45 -5.62 20.78
N THR A 258 -15.59 -5.09 19.56
CA THR A 258 -16.89 -5.02 18.86
C THR A 258 -17.40 -6.42 18.51
N SER A 259 -16.52 -7.30 18.03
CA SER A 259 -16.83 -8.71 17.75
C SER A 259 -17.24 -9.48 19.00
N TYR A 260 -16.57 -9.23 20.13
CA TYR A 260 -16.95 -9.79 21.42
C TYR A 260 -18.35 -9.36 21.86
N ILE A 261 -18.68 -8.06 21.78
CA ILE A 261 -20.04 -7.60 22.11
C ILE A 261 -21.06 -8.19 21.13
N ALA A 262 -20.74 -8.23 19.83
CA ALA A 262 -21.61 -8.81 18.80
C ALA A 262 -21.93 -10.28 19.10
N TYR A 263 -20.96 -11.04 19.60
CA TYR A 263 -21.16 -12.42 20.05
C TYR A 263 -22.13 -12.49 21.24
N LEU A 264 -21.97 -11.63 22.25
CA LEU A 264 -22.85 -11.60 23.43
C LEU A 264 -24.31 -11.24 23.10
N ILE A 265 -24.56 -10.53 22.00
CA ILE A 265 -25.91 -10.15 21.56
C ILE A 265 -26.44 -11.05 20.43
N ARG A 266 -25.73 -12.11 20.04
CA ARG A 266 -26.13 -12.94 18.89
C ARG A 266 -27.53 -13.53 19.03
N ASP A 267 -27.86 -14.03 20.22
CA ASP A 267 -29.17 -14.66 20.45
C ASP A 267 -30.32 -13.65 20.62
N VAL A 268 -29.99 -12.35 20.74
CA VAL A 268 -30.96 -11.24 20.84
C VAL A 268 -31.59 -10.94 19.48
N GLU A 269 -30.97 -11.38 18.38
CA GLU A 269 -31.47 -11.19 17.01
C GLU A 269 -32.91 -11.71 16.83
N LYS A 270 -33.27 -12.82 17.50
CA LYS A 270 -34.62 -13.40 17.44
C LYS A 270 -35.72 -12.42 17.86
N ASN A 271 -35.38 -11.45 18.73
CA ASN A 271 -36.33 -10.46 19.26
C ASN A 271 -36.29 -9.12 18.50
N PHE A 272 -35.15 -8.75 17.92
CA PHE A 272 -34.97 -7.44 17.28
C PHE A 272 -34.91 -7.49 15.74
N LYS A 273 -34.83 -8.68 15.13
CA LYS A 273 -34.71 -8.90 13.66
C LYS A 273 -33.57 -8.09 13.02
N GLU A 274 -32.48 -7.90 13.75
CA GLU A 274 -31.31 -7.15 13.29
C GLU A 274 -30.06 -8.03 13.31
N ASP A 275 -29.59 -8.45 12.13
CA ASP A 275 -28.39 -9.25 11.96
C ASP A 275 -27.13 -8.37 11.97
N LEU A 276 -26.89 -7.74 13.12
CA LEU A 276 -25.72 -6.89 13.34
C LEU A 276 -24.45 -7.75 13.50
N ALA A 277 -24.59 -8.98 14.01
CA ALA A 277 -23.49 -9.89 14.29
C ALA A 277 -22.82 -10.39 13.00
N ALA A 278 -23.59 -10.84 11.99
CA ALA A 278 -23.00 -11.30 10.73
C ALA A 278 -22.19 -10.19 10.04
N THR A 279 -22.70 -8.96 10.09
CA THR A 279 -22.01 -7.79 9.52
C THR A 279 -20.65 -7.54 10.18
N VAL A 280 -20.61 -7.61 11.52
CA VAL A 280 -19.37 -7.41 12.29
C VAL A 280 -18.37 -8.54 12.00
N TYR A 281 -18.81 -9.78 11.91
CA TYR A 281 -17.92 -10.92 11.63
C TYR A 281 -17.34 -10.89 10.22
N ILE A 282 -18.17 -10.61 9.22
CA ILE A 282 -17.70 -10.48 7.83
C ILE A 282 -16.62 -9.40 7.77
N TYR A 283 -16.86 -8.23 8.36
CA TYR A 283 -15.85 -7.18 8.40
C TYR A 283 -14.58 -7.62 9.12
N PHE A 284 -14.69 -8.22 10.31
CA PHE A 284 -13.54 -8.66 11.10
C PHE A 284 -12.63 -9.60 10.30
N ILE A 285 -13.21 -10.56 9.57
CA ILE A 285 -12.47 -11.49 8.72
C ILE A 285 -11.73 -10.76 7.60
N PHE A 286 -12.43 -9.88 6.87
CA PHE A 286 -11.82 -9.17 5.72
C PHE A 286 -10.78 -8.12 6.14
N GLU A 287 -10.94 -7.48 7.29
CA GLU A 287 -9.92 -6.55 7.81
C GLU A 287 -8.68 -7.31 8.28
N ILE A 288 -8.82 -8.46 8.97
CA ILE A 288 -7.68 -9.32 9.32
C ILE A 288 -6.96 -9.82 8.07
N LEU A 289 -7.72 -10.27 7.07
CA LEU A 289 -7.13 -10.70 5.79
C LEU A 289 -6.32 -9.56 5.15
N SER A 290 -6.89 -8.36 5.11
CA SER A 290 -6.22 -7.18 4.57
C SER A 290 -4.99 -6.79 5.40
N PHE A 291 -5.04 -6.92 6.72
CA PHE A 291 -3.91 -6.67 7.62
C PHE A 291 -2.75 -7.65 7.36
N ILE A 292 -3.03 -8.96 7.31
CA ILE A 292 -2.03 -9.99 7.04
C ILE A 292 -1.34 -9.75 5.68
N VAL A 293 -2.12 -9.41 4.66
CA VAL A 293 -1.62 -9.16 3.31
C VAL A 293 -0.74 -7.90 3.25
N ASN A 294 -1.07 -6.87 4.04
CA ASN A 294 -0.32 -5.62 4.07
C ASN A 294 0.96 -5.72 4.91
N GLU A 295 0.99 -6.50 5.99
CA GLU A 295 2.18 -6.71 6.84
C GLU A 295 3.19 -7.71 6.23
N ASN A 296 2.75 -8.62 5.33
CA ASN A 296 3.65 -9.52 4.58
C ASN A 296 4.42 -8.80 3.46
N LEU A 297 5.21 -7.80 3.86
CA LEU A 297 5.89 -6.80 3.03
C LEU A 297 6.90 -7.34 2.02
N ASN A 298 7.41 -8.57 2.18
CA ASN A 298 8.57 -9.04 1.42
C ASN A 298 8.25 -9.95 0.22
N GLY A 299 6.98 -10.34 0.01
CA GLY A 299 6.62 -11.31 -1.03
C GLY A 299 5.39 -10.99 -1.87
N ILE A 300 4.54 -10.05 -1.45
CA ILE A 300 3.26 -9.77 -2.11
C ILE A 300 3.36 -8.49 -2.93
N SER A 301 2.91 -8.53 -4.19
CA SER A 301 2.89 -7.33 -5.03
C SER A 301 1.91 -6.28 -4.51
N ILE A 302 2.26 -5.00 -4.67
CA ILE A 302 1.40 -3.86 -4.32
C ILE A 302 0.04 -3.94 -5.02
N LEU A 303 0.00 -4.49 -6.25
CA LEU A 303 -1.24 -4.72 -6.99
C LEU A 303 -2.18 -5.68 -6.26
N VAL A 304 -1.65 -6.77 -5.70
CA VAL A 304 -2.44 -7.73 -4.92
C VAL A 304 -2.92 -7.12 -3.61
N GLN A 305 -2.10 -6.30 -2.94
CA GLN A 305 -2.50 -5.57 -1.73
C GLN A 305 -3.65 -4.59 -2.00
N ASP A 306 -3.54 -3.80 -3.06
CA ASP A 306 -4.56 -2.84 -3.47
C ASP A 306 -5.87 -3.55 -3.88
N LEU A 307 -5.75 -4.66 -4.62
CA LEU A 307 -6.90 -5.49 -5.03
C LEU A 307 -7.62 -6.08 -3.82
N ILE A 308 -6.89 -6.75 -2.92
CA ILE A 308 -7.48 -7.35 -1.71
C ILE A 308 -8.12 -6.26 -0.85
N SER A 309 -7.47 -5.12 -0.67
CA SER A 309 -8.03 -4.00 0.10
C SER A 309 -9.33 -3.47 -0.51
N SER A 310 -9.39 -3.33 -1.84
CA SER A 310 -10.60 -2.86 -2.55
C SER A 310 -11.74 -3.89 -2.50
N LEU A 311 -11.44 -5.18 -2.69
CA LEU A 311 -12.42 -6.26 -2.64
C LEU A 311 -12.97 -6.43 -1.23
N SER A 312 -12.09 -6.43 -0.22
CA SER A 312 -12.48 -6.44 1.20
C SER A 312 -13.48 -5.32 1.48
N SER A 313 -13.17 -4.10 1.02
CA SER A 313 -14.05 -2.95 1.19
C SER A 313 -15.42 -3.12 0.56
N ILE A 314 -15.47 -3.59 -0.69
CA ILE A 314 -16.72 -3.86 -1.39
C ILE A 314 -17.53 -4.92 -0.65
N ILE A 315 -16.91 -6.02 -0.24
CA ILE A 315 -17.61 -7.15 0.37
C ILE A 315 -18.20 -6.75 1.74
N TYR A 316 -17.41 -6.16 2.62
CA TYR A 316 -17.91 -5.82 3.95
C TYR A 316 -18.96 -4.69 3.90
N THR A 317 -18.82 -3.69 3.02
CA THR A 317 -19.81 -2.61 2.90
C THR A 317 -21.09 -3.10 2.26
N THR A 318 -21.01 -4.02 1.28
CA THR A 318 -22.19 -4.66 0.70
C THR A 318 -22.92 -5.49 1.75
N SER A 319 -22.20 -6.21 2.61
CA SER A 319 -22.78 -6.91 3.76
C SER A 319 -23.52 -5.98 4.72
N VAL A 320 -22.94 -4.82 5.03
CA VAL A 320 -23.60 -3.74 5.82
C VAL A 320 -24.90 -3.31 5.15
N ILE A 321 -24.89 -3.05 3.84
CA ILE A 321 -26.09 -2.62 3.09
C ILE A 321 -27.18 -3.69 3.13
N ILE A 322 -26.85 -4.94 2.82
CA ILE A 322 -27.80 -6.05 2.76
C ILE A 322 -28.44 -6.29 4.14
N ASN A 323 -27.61 -6.45 5.18
CA ASN A 323 -28.07 -6.87 6.49
C ASN A 323 -28.80 -5.76 7.25
N LEU A 324 -28.38 -4.50 7.12
CA LEU A 324 -28.97 -3.40 7.88
C LEU A 324 -30.10 -2.67 7.16
N PHE A 325 -30.07 -2.61 5.82
CA PHE A 325 -30.98 -1.76 5.06
C PHE A 325 -31.94 -2.58 4.22
N ILE A 326 -31.45 -3.48 3.35
CA ILE A 326 -32.32 -4.24 2.44
C ILE A 326 -33.33 -5.08 3.22
N LYS A 327 -32.87 -5.87 4.21
CA LYS A 327 -33.77 -6.65 5.09
C LYS A 327 -34.88 -5.80 5.73
N ARG A 328 -34.62 -4.52 6.06
CA ARG A 328 -35.64 -3.62 6.64
C ARG A 328 -36.62 -3.10 5.62
N PHE A 329 -36.14 -2.70 4.44
CA PHE A 329 -37.00 -2.22 3.38
C PHE A 329 -37.91 -3.33 2.88
N ASP A 330 -37.45 -4.59 2.86
CA ASP A 330 -38.28 -5.75 2.53
C ASP A 330 -39.42 -5.95 3.54
N ILE A 331 -39.13 -5.87 4.85
CA ILE A 331 -40.16 -5.96 5.90
C ILE A 331 -41.18 -4.82 5.74
N LEU A 332 -40.72 -3.59 5.48
CA LEU A 332 -41.58 -2.43 5.27
C LEU A 332 -42.47 -2.59 4.02
N TYR A 333 -41.92 -3.15 2.94
CA TYR A 333 -42.67 -3.43 1.72
C TYR A 333 -43.75 -4.50 1.95
N ILE A 334 -43.43 -5.57 2.69
CA ILE A 334 -44.40 -6.61 3.07
C ILE A 334 -45.54 -6.02 3.91
N HIS A 335 -45.23 -5.23 4.94
CA HIS A 335 -46.24 -4.54 5.75
C HIS A 335 -47.14 -3.61 4.92
N TYR A 336 -46.54 -2.85 4.00
CA TYR A 336 -47.30 -1.99 3.09
C TYR A 336 -48.26 -2.79 2.19
N LYS A 337 -47.80 -3.94 1.66
CA LYS A 337 -48.61 -4.82 0.80
C LYS A 337 -49.77 -5.48 1.55
N ILE A 338 -49.58 -5.85 2.82
CA ILE A 338 -50.63 -6.42 3.67
C ILE A 338 -51.70 -5.37 3.97
N ASN A 339 -51.29 -4.17 4.42
CA ASN A 339 -52.21 -3.09 4.77
C ASN A 339 -52.99 -2.52 3.59
N LYS A 340 -52.57 -2.77 2.34
CA LYS A 340 -53.30 -2.38 1.13
C LYS A 340 -54.35 -3.42 0.73
N LYS A 341 -54.25 -4.67 1.22
CA LYS A 341 -55.18 -5.76 0.90
C LYS A 341 -56.34 -5.88 1.90
N THR A 342 -56.15 -5.40 3.12
CA THR A 342 -57.19 -5.15 4.13
C THR A 342 -57.79 -3.77 3.94
#